data_AF-A0A3S4BHY4-F1
#
_entry.id   AF-A0A3S4BHY4-F1
#
_cell.length_a   1.000
_cell.length_b   1.000
_cell.length_c   1.000
_cell.angle_alpha   90.00
_cell.angle_beta   90.00
_cell.angle_gamma   90.00
#
_symmetry.space_group_name_H-M   'P 1'
#
loop_
_entity.id
_entity.type
_entity.pdbx_description
1 polymer ?
#
loop_
_entity_poly.entity_id
_entity_poly.type
_entity_poly.pdbx_seq_one_letter_code
_entity_poly.pdbx_strand_id
1 'polypeptide(L)'
;GIHDWNDLIKDGVQVITPNPKTSGGARWNYLAAWAYANANDGGDEAKTKEFIAKLYSQVPVLDTGARGSTVTFAQKGLGDVLLAWENEAYLALDEFGADNFDIVYP
;
A
#
# COMPACT_ATOMS: atom_id res chain seq x y z
N GLY A 1 11.13 -6.84 8.50
CA GLY A 1 10.06 -5.84 8.60
C GLY A 1 9.69 -5.38 7.21
N ILE A 2 8.82 -4.38 7.13
CA ILE A 2 8.53 -3.64 5.91
C ILE A 2 9.40 -2.38 5.93
N HIS A 3 10.23 -2.21 4.91
CA HIS A 3 11.15 -1.08 4.79
C HIS A 3 11.08 -0.43 3.41
N ASP A 4 10.74 -1.19 2.36
CA ASP A 4 10.62 -0.69 0.99
C ASP A 4 9.61 -1.54 0.18
N TRP A 5 9.27 -1.11 -1.04
CA TRP A 5 8.30 -1.72 -1.95
C TRP A 5 8.54 -3.21 -2.23
N ASN A 6 9.80 -3.66 -2.29
CA ASN A 6 10.13 -5.07 -2.48
C ASN A 6 9.67 -5.97 -1.32
N ASP A 7 9.47 -5.41 -0.12
CA ASP A 7 8.94 -6.17 1.02
C ASP A 7 7.45 -6.46 0.86
N LEU A 8 6.72 -5.61 0.13
CA LEU A 8 5.27 -5.70 -0.05
C LEU A 8 4.84 -6.87 -0.93
N ILE A 9 5.77 -7.49 -1.68
CA ILE A 9 5.48 -8.64 -2.56
C ILE A 9 5.90 -9.98 -1.96
N LYS A 10 6.43 -9.99 -0.73
CA LYS A 10 6.86 -11.21 -0.05
C LYS A 10 5.66 -12.06 0.37
N ASP A 11 5.85 -13.38 0.37
CA ASP A 11 4.82 -14.32 0.80
C ASP A 11 4.35 -14.03 2.23
N GLY A 12 3.04 -14.04 2.42
CA GLY A 12 2.39 -13.83 3.71
C GLY A 12 2.21 -12.37 4.12
N VAL A 13 2.71 -11.40 3.34
CA VAL A 13 2.43 -9.97 3.57
C VAL A 13 1.05 -9.62 3.02
N GLN A 14 0.23 -8.97 3.82
CA GLN A 14 -1.08 -8.47 3.43
C GLN A 14 -1.05 -6.95 3.29
N VAL A 15 -1.26 -6.47 2.07
CA VAL A 15 -1.22 -5.04 1.73
C VAL A 15 -2.63 -4.48 1.66
N ILE A 16 -2.89 -3.41 2.42
CA ILE A 16 -4.13 -2.64 2.31
C ILE A 16 -3.91 -1.45 1.38
N THR A 17 -4.76 -1.37 0.35
CA THR A 17 -4.82 -0.22 -0.56
C THR A 17 -6.24 -0.11 -1.13
N PRO A 18 -6.75 1.10 -1.44
CA PRO A 18 -8.09 1.25 -1.99
C PRO A 18 -8.18 0.81 -3.46
N ASN A 19 -9.41 0.76 -3.99
CA ASN A 19 -9.71 0.39 -5.37
C ASN A 19 -9.31 1.51 -6.36
N PRO A 20 -8.41 1.26 -7.33
CA PRO A 20 -7.99 2.26 -8.32
C PRO A 20 -9.10 2.71 -9.29
N LYS A 21 -10.21 1.97 -9.37
CA LYS A 21 -11.37 2.36 -10.18
C LYS A 21 -12.20 3.48 -9.56
N THR A 22 -12.13 3.65 -8.23
CA THR A 22 -12.98 4.60 -7.49
C THR A 22 -12.17 5.62 -6.67
N SER A 23 -10.95 5.28 -6.27
CA SER A 23 -10.12 6.13 -5.41
C SER A 23 -9.01 6.85 -6.19
N GLY A 24 -8.82 8.15 -5.92
CA GLY A 24 -7.66 8.92 -6.39
C GLY A 24 -6.36 8.44 -5.73
N GLY A 25 -6.38 8.22 -4.42
CA GLY A 25 -5.22 7.71 -3.68
C GLY A 25 -4.75 6.35 -4.18
N ALA A 26 -5.69 5.45 -4.51
CA ALA A 26 -5.34 4.16 -5.09
C ALA A 26 -4.57 4.26 -6.41
N ARG A 27 -4.89 5.27 -7.24
CA ARG A 27 -4.18 5.51 -8.50
C ARG A 27 -2.77 6.04 -8.23
N TRP A 28 -2.59 6.88 -7.21
CA TRP A 28 -1.25 7.29 -6.77
C TRP A 28 -0.44 6.12 -6.22
N ASN A 29 -1.03 5.28 -5.37
CA ASN A 29 -0.39 4.07 -4.85
C ASN A 29 0.09 3.16 -5.99
N TYR A 30 -0.77 2.91 -6.97
CA TYR A 30 -0.44 2.12 -8.17
C TYR A 30 0.72 2.75 -8.95
N LEU A 31 0.67 4.05 -9.22
CA LEU A 31 1.69 4.74 -10.01
C LEU A 31 3.03 4.83 -9.27
N ALA A 32 3.03 4.97 -7.95
CA ALA A 32 4.24 4.94 -7.14
C ALA A 32 4.92 3.57 -7.20
N ALA A 33 4.15 2.49 -6.98
CA ALA A 33 4.65 1.12 -7.13
C ALA A 33 5.17 0.84 -8.56
N TRP A 34 4.46 1.34 -9.57
CA TRP A 34 4.86 1.19 -10.97
C TRP A 34 6.17 1.92 -11.25
N ALA A 35 6.30 3.17 -10.82
CA ALA A 35 7.51 3.97 -11.01
C ALA A 35 8.71 3.33 -10.33
N TYR A 36 8.54 2.80 -9.11
CA TYR A 36 9.57 2.06 -8.39
C TYR A 36 10.05 0.83 -9.18
N ALA A 37 9.11 -0.05 -9.57
CA ALA A 37 9.45 -1.28 -10.27
C ALA A 37 10.10 -0.98 -11.64
N ASN A 38 9.54 -0.04 -12.39
CA ASN A 38 10.08 0.38 -13.68
C ASN A 38 11.50 0.95 -13.58
N ALA A 39 11.80 1.71 -12.52
CA ALA A 39 13.15 2.22 -12.28
C ALA A 39 14.14 1.07 -11.94
N ASN A 40 13.72 0.11 -11.13
CA ASN A 40 14.57 -1.00 -10.69
C ASN A 40 14.84 -2.04 -11.80
N ASP A 41 13.91 -2.21 -12.73
CA ASP A 41 14.03 -3.15 -13.85
C ASP A 41 14.57 -2.51 -15.13
N GLY A 42 15.05 -1.26 -15.07
CA GLY A 42 15.66 -0.57 -16.21
C GLY A 42 14.67 -0.21 -17.33
N GLY A 43 13.40 0.00 -16.98
CA GLY A 43 12.34 0.31 -17.94
C GLY A 43 11.70 -0.89 -18.62
N ASP A 44 11.94 -2.11 -18.13
CA ASP A 44 11.27 -3.31 -18.63
C ASP A 44 9.80 -3.34 -18.15
N GLU A 45 8.89 -2.99 -19.05
CA GLU A 45 7.46 -2.94 -18.77
C GLU A 45 6.89 -4.32 -18.40
N ALA A 46 7.42 -5.42 -18.94
CA ALA A 46 6.93 -6.76 -18.64
C ALA A 46 7.19 -7.11 -17.17
N LYS A 47 8.42 -6.85 -16.69
CA LYS A 47 8.78 -7.05 -15.28
C LYS A 47 8.03 -6.10 -14.35
N THR A 48 7.83 -4.86 -14.78
CA THR A 48 7.00 -3.89 -14.04
C THR A 48 5.58 -4.41 -13.83
N LYS A 49 4.96 -4.98 -14.87
CA LYS A 49 3.64 -5.60 -14.76
C LYS A 49 3.64 -6.83 -13.85
N GLU A 50 4.68 -7.65 -13.90
CA GLU A 50 4.82 -8.79 -12.98
C GLU A 50 4.92 -8.36 -11.52
N PHE A 51 5.69 -7.30 -11.23
CA PHE A 51 5.78 -6.72 -9.89
C PHE A 51 4.40 -6.25 -9.40
N ILE A 52 3.69 -5.49 -10.23
CA ILE A 52 2.35 -4.99 -9.89
C ILE A 52 1.35 -6.13 -9.71
N ALA A 53 1.41 -7.17 -10.54
CA ALA A 53 0.56 -8.34 -10.38
C ALA A 53 0.82 -9.04 -9.04
N LYS A 54 2.09 -9.22 -8.66
CA LYS A 54 2.48 -9.77 -7.36
C LYS A 54 2.00 -8.89 -6.21
N LEU A 55 2.20 -7.58 -6.28
CA LEU A 55 1.72 -6.65 -5.27
C LEU A 55 0.20 -6.77 -5.06
N TYR A 56 -0.58 -6.75 -6.14
CA TYR A 56 -2.03 -6.88 -6.03
C TYR A 56 -2.51 -8.26 -5.61
N SER A 57 -1.72 -9.33 -5.78
CA SER A 57 -2.04 -10.63 -5.18
C SER A 57 -1.89 -10.64 -3.65
N GLN A 58 -1.13 -9.70 -3.08
CA GLN A 58 -1.04 -9.49 -1.64
C GLN A 58 -2.18 -8.62 -1.07
N VAL A 59 -3.11 -8.15 -1.90
CA VAL A 59 -4.19 -7.24 -1.48
C VAL A 59 -5.49 -8.02 -1.24
N PRO A 60 -5.88 -8.26 0.03
CA PRO A 60 -7.06 -9.08 0.34
C PRO A 60 -8.39 -8.33 0.11
N VAL A 61 -8.37 -7.00 0.13
CA VAL A 61 -9.55 -6.16 -0.01
C VAL A 61 -9.22 -4.83 -0.69
N LEU A 62 -10.14 -4.36 -1.53
CA LEU A 62 -10.04 -3.07 -2.22
C LEU A 62 -11.21 -2.18 -1.80
N ASP A 63 -11.02 -1.43 -0.71
CA ASP A 63 -12.02 -0.46 -0.25
C ASP A 63 -12.26 0.64 -1.27
N THR A 64 -13.46 1.21 -1.31
CA THR A 64 -13.86 2.22 -2.30
C THR A 64 -12.99 3.48 -2.28
N GLY A 65 -12.41 3.85 -1.12
CA GLY A 65 -11.66 5.10 -0.91
C GLY A 65 -10.59 4.98 0.17
N ALA A 66 -9.64 5.92 0.18
CA ALA A 66 -8.47 5.90 1.07
C ALA A 66 -8.84 5.84 2.56
N ARG A 67 -9.79 6.65 3.01
CA ARG A 67 -10.25 6.62 4.40
C ARG A 67 -10.85 5.26 4.79
N GLY A 68 -11.52 4.58 3.86
CA GLY A 68 -12.02 3.22 4.08
C GLY A 68 -10.89 2.23 4.34
N SER A 69 -9.82 2.31 3.54
CA SER A 69 -8.60 1.53 3.76
C SER A 69 -7.92 1.84 5.08
N THR A 70 -7.86 3.12 5.50
CA THR A 70 -7.35 3.52 6.83
C THR A 70 -8.13 2.84 7.95
N VAL A 71 -9.47 2.86 7.88
CA VAL A 71 -10.34 2.20 8.87
C VAL A 71 -10.15 0.67 8.85
N THR A 72 -10.05 0.06 7.67
CA THR A 72 -9.81 -1.38 7.53
C THR A 72 -8.49 -1.79 8.18
N PHE A 73 -7.42 -1.02 7.95
CA PHE A 73 -6.11 -1.29 8.55
C PHE A 73 -6.11 -1.00 10.06
N ALA A 74 -6.36 0.24 10.45
CA ALA A 74 -6.11 0.72 11.81
C ALA A 74 -7.21 0.32 12.82
N GLN A 75 -8.47 0.32 12.40
CA GLN A 75 -9.59 0.01 13.30
C GLN A 75 -9.98 -1.47 13.28
N LYS A 76 -10.00 -2.11 12.09
CA LYS A 76 -10.37 -3.53 11.97
C LYS A 76 -9.17 -4.46 12.14
N GLY A 77 -7.95 -3.93 12.16
CA GLY A 77 -6.72 -4.71 12.35
C GLY A 77 -6.46 -5.68 11.20
N LEU A 78 -6.82 -5.32 9.96
CA LEU A 78 -6.60 -6.15 8.79
C LEU A 78 -5.37 -5.69 8.02
N GLY A 79 -4.50 -6.64 7.66
CA GLY A 79 -3.31 -6.39 6.86
C GLY A 79 -2.08 -6.02 7.69
N ASP A 80 -0.91 -6.17 7.09
CA ASP A 80 0.38 -5.88 7.71
C ASP A 80 0.87 -4.46 7.41
N VAL A 81 0.39 -3.86 6.31
CA VAL A 81 0.81 -2.55 5.83
C VAL A 81 -0.30 -1.85 5.05
N LEU A 82 -0.43 -0.54 5.26
CA LEU A 82 -1.34 0.33 4.50
C LEU A 82 -0.53 1.23 3.56
N LEU A 83 -0.86 1.20 2.27
CA LEU A 83 -0.42 2.24 1.33
C LEU A 83 -1.27 3.49 1.53
N ALA A 84 -0.78 4.38 2.38
CA ALA A 84 -1.50 5.57 2.84
C ALA A 84 -1.09 6.84 2.07
N TRP A 85 -2.02 7.78 2.00
CA TRP A 85 -1.62 9.19 1.91
C TRP A 85 -0.84 9.56 3.17
N GLU A 86 0.19 10.39 3.04
CA GLU A 86 0.97 10.83 4.20
C GLU A 86 0.09 11.49 5.27
N ASN A 87 -0.85 12.36 4.87
CA ASN A 87 -1.79 12.98 5.82
C ASN A 87 -2.72 11.96 6.49
N GLU A 88 -3.07 10.84 5.84
CA GLU A 88 -3.87 9.77 6.46
C GLU A 88 -3.03 8.93 7.42
N ALA A 89 -1.73 8.75 7.13
CA ALA A 89 -0.82 8.03 8.02
C ALA A 89 -0.65 8.77 9.36
N TYR A 90 -0.43 10.08 9.32
CA TYR A 90 -0.39 10.91 10.54
C TYR A 90 -1.73 10.91 11.27
N LEU A 91 -2.85 11.03 10.54
CA LEU A 91 -4.18 10.96 11.16
C LEU A 91 -4.41 9.60 11.86
N ALA A 92 -3.88 8.50 11.33
CA ALA A 92 -4.00 7.19 11.95
C ALA A 92 -3.26 7.12 13.30
N LEU A 93 -2.08 7.74 13.41
CA LEU A 93 -1.36 7.86 14.69
C LEU A 93 -2.17 8.66 15.72
N ASP A 94 -2.75 9.78 15.28
CA ASP A 94 -3.53 10.68 16.15
C ASP A 94 -4.83 10.03 16.65
N GLU A 95 -5.54 9.30 15.79
CA GLU A 95 -6.85 8.72 16.11
C GLU A 95 -6.77 7.33 16.76
N PHE A 96 -5.80 6.50 16.36
CA PHE A 96 -5.71 5.10 16.77
C PHE A 96 -4.50 4.80 17.66
N GLY A 97 -3.70 5.81 18.01
CA GLY A 97 -2.59 5.74 18.96
C GLY A 97 -1.23 5.59 18.29
N ALA A 98 -0.33 6.54 18.55
CA ALA A 98 0.99 6.62 17.94
C ALA A 98 1.92 5.43 18.29
N ASP A 99 1.69 4.75 19.41
CA ASP A 99 2.48 3.57 19.81
C ASP A 99 2.07 2.29 19.06
N ASN A 100 0.96 2.33 18.29
CA ASN A 100 0.41 1.16 17.61
C ASN A 100 0.89 1.01 16.16
N PHE A 101 1.45 2.06 15.56
CA PHE A 101 1.82 2.06 14.14
C PHE A 101 3.14 2.80 13.89
N ASP A 102 3.89 2.32 12.91
CA ASP A 102 5.07 2.99 12.38
C ASP A 102 4.78 3.57 10.99
N ILE A 103 5.33 4.76 10.69
CA ILE A 103 5.36 5.30 9.33
C ILE A 103 6.69 4.88 8.68
N VAL A 104 6.60 4.14 7.59
CA VAL A 104 7.75 3.72 6.78
C VAL A 104 7.80 4.55 5.51
N TYR A 105 8.92 5.23 5.29
CA TYR A 105 9.22 5.93 4.05
C TYR A 105 10.05 5.01 3.13
N PRO A 106 9.54 4.63 1.96
CA PRO A 106 10.26 3.77 1.00
C PRO A 106 11.32 4.54 0.19
#